data_AF-A0A0J1CHI7-F1
#
_entry.id   AF-A0A0J1CHI7-F1
#
_cell.length_a   1.000
_cell.length_b   1.000
_cell.length_c   1.000
_cell.angle_alpha   90.00
_cell.angle_beta   90.00
_cell.angle_gamma   90.00
#
_symmetry.space_group_name_H-M   'P 1'
#
loop_
_entity.id
_entity.type
_entity.pdbx_description
1 polymer ?
#
loop_
_entity_poly.entity_id
_entity_poly.type
_entity_poly.pdbx_seq_one_letter_code
_entity_poly.pdbx_strand_id
1 'polypeptide(L)'
;LARATDLHFASPVNAAAMMAASRRLNLNCYHFYMAFDGENAFLGSSPERLWRRRDKALRTEALAGTVANNPDDKQAQQLGEWLMADDKNQRENMLVVEDICQRLQ
;
A
#
# COMPACT_ATOMS: atom_id res chain seq x y z
N LEU A 1 1.40 6.68 -14.37
CA LEU A 1 2.82 6.49 -14.75
C LEU A 1 3.61 6.20 -13.49
N ALA A 2 4.53 5.23 -13.53
CA ALA A 2 5.43 4.91 -12.41
C ALA A 2 6.82 5.54 -12.62
N ARG A 3 7.58 5.71 -11.53
CA ARG A 3 8.98 6.18 -11.54
C ARG A 3 9.80 5.33 -10.55
N ALA A 4 11.07 5.10 -10.86
CA ALA A 4 12.03 4.42 -9.98
C ALA A 4 13.11 5.38 -9.45
N THR A 5 13.69 5.04 -8.31
CA THR A 5 14.87 5.71 -7.73
C THR A 5 15.90 4.63 -7.40
N ASP A 6 17.07 4.69 -8.06
CA ASP A 6 18.16 3.77 -7.82
C ASP A 6 19.15 4.37 -6.81
N LEU A 7 19.41 3.62 -5.73
CA LEU A 7 20.30 4.03 -4.65
C LEU A 7 21.51 3.09 -4.59
N HIS A 8 22.71 3.65 -4.64
CA HIS A 8 23.96 2.90 -4.50
C HIS A 8 24.55 3.15 -3.11
N PHE A 9 24.89 2.07 -2.41
CA PHE A 9 25.44 2.10 -1.05
C PHE A 9 26.91 1.66 -1.07
N ALA A 10 27.70 2.14 -0.10
CA ALA A 10 29.10 1.77 0.01
C ALA A 10 29.33 0.29 0.39
N SER A 11 28.29 -0.38 0.91
CA SER A 11 28.30 -1.79 1.28
C SER A 11 26.92 -2.43 1.01
N PRO A 12 26.84 -3.77 0.91
CA PRO A 12 25.58 -4.47 0.71
C PRO A 12 24.53 -4.12 1.78
N VAL A 13 23.30 -3.86 1.34
CA VAL A 13 22.19 -3.58 2.25
C VAL A 13 21.68 -4.88 2.84
N ASN A 14 21.59 -4.96 4.17
CA ASN A 14 20.94 -6.08 4.83
C ASN A 14 19.42 -5.97 4.66
N ALA A 15 18.87 -6.73 3.71
CA ALA A 15 17.46 -6.71 3.36
C ALA A 15 16.54 -7.10 4.54
N ALA A 16 16.97 -8.03 5.40
CA ALA A 16 16.21 -8.42 6.59
C ALA A 16 16.14 -7.29 7.62
N ALA A 17 17.25 -6.58 7.85
CA ALA A 17 17.29 -5.40 8.71
C ALA A 17 16.43 -4.26 8.16
N MET A 18 16.45 -4.05 6.85
CA MET A 18 15.58 -3.06 6.17
C MET A 18 14.10 -3.39 6.36
N MET A 19 13.70 -4.66 6.19
CA MET A 19 12.33 -5.10 6.45
C MET A 19 11.94 -4.92 7.93
N ALA A 20 12.84 -5.25 8.86
CA ALA A 20 12.61 -5.06 10.28
C ALA A 20 12.38 -3.57 10.65
N ALA A 21 13.14 -2.65 10.04
CA ALA A 21 12.94 -1.22 10.20
C ALA A 21 11.60 -0.77 9.60
N SER A 22 11.27 -1.21 8.38
CA SER A 22 10.01 -0.86 7.73
C SER A 22 8.77 -1.29 8.52
N ARG A 23 8.79 -2.48 9.14
CA ARG A 23 7.69 -2.98 10.00
C ARG A 23 7.37 -2.10 11.21
N ARG A 24 8.36 -1.37 11.72
CA ARG A 24 8.18 -0.48 12.89
C ARG A 24 7.50 0.83 12.51
N LEU A 25 7.61 1.25 11.25
CA LEU A 25 7.12 2.54 10.76
C LEU A 25 5.83 2.40 9.93
N ASN A 26 5.78 1.41 9.05
CA ASN A 26 4.68 1.19 8.12
C ASN A 26 3.63 0.27 8.75
N LEU A 27 2.92 0.80 9.74
CA LEU A 27 1.82 0.10 10.40
C LEU A 27 0.67 -0.17 9.41
N ASN A 28 -0.18 -1.14 9.74
CA ASN A 28 -1.35 -1.52 8.93
C ASN A 28 -1.03 -1.93 7.48
N CYS A 29 0.18 -2.41 7.23
CA CYS A 29 0.61 -2.91 5.92
C CYS A 29 0.77 -4.45 5.91
N TYR A 30 0.62 -5.05 4.74
CA TYR A 30 1.15 -6.36 4.42
C TYR A 30 2.65 -6.24 4.17
N HIS A 31 3.45 -6.87 5.03
CA HIS A 31 4.89 -6.95 4.87
C HIS A 31 5.26 -8.22 4.13
N PHE A 32 6.04 -8.08 3.07
CA PHE A 32 6.55 -9.21 2.30
C PHE A 32 8.05 -9.08 2.10
N TYR A 33 8.70 -10.24 2.08
CA TYR A 33 10.13 -10.39 1.89
C TYR A 33 10.36 -11.66 1.09
N MET A 34 10.96 -11.52 -0.08
CA MET A 34 11.34 -12.61 -0.97
C MET A 34 12.82 -12.48 -1.28
N ALA A 35 13.64 -13.36 -0.72
CA ALA A 35 15.05 -13.49 -1.09
C ALA A 35 15.15 -14.43 -2.30
N PHE A 36 15.77 -13.96 -3.37
CA PHE A 36 16.07 -14.77 -4.54
C PHE A 36 17.39 -15.52 -4.34
N ASP A 37 18.36 -14.86 -3.71
CA ASP A 37 19.66 -15.40 -3.31
C ASP A 37 20.22 -14.58 -2.12
N GLY A 38 21.54 -14.70 -1.86
CA GLY A 38 22.21 -13.98 -0.77
C GLY A 38 22.40 -12.48 -0.97
N GLU A 39 22.18 -11.96 -2.18
CA GLU A 39 22.43 -10.57 -2.57
C GLU A 39 21.16 -9.86 -3.09
N ASN A 40 20.19 -10.63 -3.60
CA ASN A 40 18.99 -10.12 -4.25
C ASN A 40 17.73 -10.44 -3.45
N ALA A 41 16.95 -9.41 -3.13
CA ALA A 41 15.66 -9.55 -2.48
C ALA A 41 14.64 -8.52 -2.99
N PHE A 42 13.37 -8.92 -3.03
CA PHE A 42 12.22 -8.04 -3.21
C PHE A 42 11.44 -7.95 -1.90
N LEU A 43 11.26 -6.73 -1.39
CA LEU A 43 10.59 -6.49 -0.12
C LEU A 43 9.76 -5.22 -0.17
N GLY A 44 8.72 -5.16 0.67
CA GLY A 44 7.84 -4.01 0.73
C GLY A 44 6.79 -4.10 1.83
N SER A 45 6.08 -2.99 2.01
CA SER A 45 5.01 -2.81 2.99
C SER A 45 3.82 -2.19 2.26
N SER A 46 2.94 -3.05 1.72
CA SER A 46 1.76 -2.60 0.96
C SER A 46 0.58 -2.37 1.88
N PRO A 47 -0.12 -1.23 1.83
CA PRO A 47 -1.40 -1.07 2.52
C PRO A 47 -2.54 -1.82 1.82
N GLU A 48 -2.36 -2.23 0.56
CA GLU A 48 -3.43 -2.72 -0.31
C GLU A 48 -3.43 -4.25 -0.42
N ARG A 49 -4.60 -4.85 -0.22
CA ARG A 49 -4.88 -6.25 -0.50
C ARG A 49 -5.40 -6.41 -1.93
N LEU A 50 -4.68 -7.19 -2.73
CA LEU A 50 -5.18 -7.60 -4.04
C LEU A 50 -6.42 -8.51 -3.93
N TRP A 51 -6.33 -9.61 -3.19
CA TRP A 51 -7.49 -10.44 -2.80
C TRP A 51 -7.14 -11.37 -1.63
N ARG A 52 -8.17 -11.92 -0.99
CA ARG A 52 -8.08 -12.98 0.01
C ARG A 52 -9.26 -13.93 -0.18
N ARG A 53 -8.99 -15.23 -0.31
CA ARG A 53 -10.02 -16.27 -0.39
C ARG A 53 -9.98 -17.17 0.83
N ARG A 54 -11.16 -17.46 1.40
CA ARG A 54 -11.38 -18.54 2.37
C ARG A 54 -12.56 -19.36 1.86
N ASP A 55 -12.30 -20.61 1.50
CA ASP A 55 -13.23 -21.47 0.79
C ASP A 55 -13.77 -20.80 -0.49
N LYS A 56 -15.08 -20.56 -0.55
CA LYS A 56 -15.74 -19.85 -1.65
C LYS A 56 -15.85 -18.34 -1.43
N ALA A 57 -15.50 -17.82 -0.25
CA ALA A 57 -15.57 -16.41 0.05
C ALA A 57 -14.31 -15.69 -0.44
N LEU A 58 -14.45 -14.85 -1.46
CA LEU A 58 -13.40 -13.95 -1.96
C LEU A 58 -13.62 -12.53 -1.43
N ARG A 59 -12.55 -11.88 -0.98
CA ARG A 59 -12.54 -10.48 -0.54
C ARG A 59 -11.41 -9.73 -1.24
N THR A 60 -11.70 -8.57 -1.77
CA THR A 60 -10.75 -7.62 -2.36
C THR A 60 -11.17 -6.22 -1.88
N GLU A 61 -10.42 -5.18 -2.26
CA GLU A 61 -10.69 -3.80 -1.87
C GLU A 61 -10.28 -2.85 -2.99
N ALA A 62 -10.95 -1.70 -3.07
CA ALA A 62 -10.55 -0.59 -3.92
C ALA A 62 -9.83 0.45 -3.07
N LEU A 63 -8.51 0.54 -3.19
CA LEU A 63 -7.72 1.55 -2.50
C LEU A 63 -7.27 2.63 -3.49
N ALA A 64 -8.12 3.64 -3.70
CA ALA A 64 -7.84 4.78 -4.57
C ALA A 64 -8.44 6.07 -3.96
N GLY A 65 -7.81 7.20 -4.28
CA GLY A 65 -7.98 8.47 -3.57
C GLY A 65 -6.90 8.64 -2.49
N THR A 66 -6.36 9.85 -2.34
CA THR A 66 -5.20 10.08 -1.46
C THR A 66 -5.20 11.48 -0.87
N VAL A 67 -4.85 11.56 0.42
CA VAL A 67 -4.50 12.79 1.12
C VAL A 67 -3.23 12.57 1.91
N ALA A 68 -2.44 13.63 2.14
CA ALA A 68 -1.29 13.54 3.03
C ALA A 68 -1.75 13.28 4.48
N ASN A 69 -0.96 12.51 5.23
CA ASN A 69 -1.17 12.38 6.67
C ASN A 69 -0.54 13.57 7.44
N ASN A 70 -0.92 13.75 8.70
CA ASN A 70 -0.38 14.78 9.57
C ASN A 70 0.06 14.18 10.93
N PRO A 71 1.18 14.63 11.54
CA PRO A 71 1.57 14.20 12.89
C PRO A 71 0.58 14.61 14.00
N ASP A 72 -0.22 15.65 13.77
CA ASP A 72 -1.33 16.03 14.65
C ASP A 72 -2.59 15.24 14.26
N ASP A 73 -3.04 14.37 15.16
CA ASP A 73 -4.20 13.50 14.96
C ASP A 73 -5.48 14.26 14.59
N LYS A 74 -5.68 15.48 15.11
CA LYS A 74 -6.87 16.28 14.78
C LYS A 74 -6.82 16.78 13.34
N GLN A 75 -5.63 17.21 12.89
CA GLN A 75 -5.44 17.65 11.52
C GLN A 75 -5.52 16.45 10.55
N ALA A 76 -4.94 15.30 10.93
CA ALA A 76 -5.06 14.07 10.17
C ALA A 76 -6.52 13.64 10.01
N GLN A 77 -7.31 13.73 11.08
CA GLN A 77 -8.75 13.45 11.03
C GLN A 77 -9.48 14.41 10.08
N GLN A 78 -9.23 15.72 10.17
CA GLN A 78 -9.85 16.70 9.27
C GLN A 78 -9.52 16.46 7.79
N LEU A 79 -8.27 16.10 7.50
CA LEU A 79 -7.85 15.72 6.14
C LEU A 79 -8.52 14.43 5.67
N GLY A 80 -8.71 13.47 6.57
CA GLY A 80 -9.47 12.25 6.30
C GLY A 80 -10.94 12.53 6.01
N GLU A 81 -11.60 13.37 6.81
CA GLU A 81 -12.98 13.81 6.59
C GLU A 81 -13.14 14.56 5.26
N TRP A 82 -12.17 15.42 4.93
CA TRP A 82 -12.11 16.06 3.62
C TRP A 82 -11.97 15.05 2.48
N LEU A 83 -11.06 14.08 2.59
CA LEU A 83 -10.87 13.03 1.58
C LEU A 83 -12.16 12.23 1.36
N MET A 84 -12.89 11.94 2.44
CA MET A 84 -14.17 11.24 2.39
C MET A 84 -15.28 12.06 1.72
N ALA A 85 -15.18 13.40 1.69
CA ALA A 85 -16.19 14.28 1.10
C ALA A 85 -15.80 14.84 -0.29
N ASP A 86 -14.57 14.61 -0.74
CA ASP A 86 -14.08 15.16 -2.01
C ASP A 86 -14.60 14.36 -3.23
N ASP A 87 -15.39 15.03 -4.06
CA ASP A 87 -16.03 14.44 -5.25
C ASP A 87 -15.03 13.77 -6.20
N LYS A 88 -13.85 14.35 -6.38
CA LYS A 88 -12.84 13.82 -7.30
C LYS A 88 -12.31 12.49 -6.77
N ASN A 89 -11.88 12.45 -5.50
CA ASN A 89 -11.35 11.24 -4.87
C ASN A 89 -12.41 10.12 -4.80
N GLN A 90 -13.67 10.47 -4.50
CA GLN A 90 -14.75 9.49 -4.51
C GLN A 90 -14.98 8.89 -5.90
N ARG A 91 -14.99 9.70 -6.95
CA ARG A 91 -15.15 9.22 -8.34
C ARG A 91 -13.97 8.36 -8.77
N GLU A 92 -12.74 8.75 -8.44
CA GLU A 92 -11.55 7.94 -8.71
C GLU A 92 -11.63 6.56 -8.03
N ASN A 93 -12.07 6.51 -6.77
CA ASN A 93 -12.29 5.25 -6.07
C ASN A 93 -13.39 4.40 -6.73
N MET A 94 -14.51 5.01 -7.10
CA MET A 94 -15.64 4.31 -7.71
C MET A 94 -15.27 3.63 -9.03
N LEU A 95 -14.44 4.25 -9.85
CA LEU A 95 -13.94 3.62 -11.10
C LEU A 95 -13.16 2.32 -10.81
N VAL A 96 -12.41 2.28 -9.72
CA VAL A 96 -11.70 1.05 -9.30
C VAL A 96 -12.68 0.00 -8.79
N VAL A 97 -13.69 0.41 -8.02
CA VAL A 97 -14.77 -0.50 -7.58
C VAL A 97 -15.50 -1.12 -8.76
N GLU A 98 -15.88 -0.30 -9.75
CA GLU A 98 -16.57 -0.74 -10.96
C GLU A 98 -15.74 -1.76 -11.76
N ASP A 99 -14.45 -1.48 -11.99
CA ASP A 99 -13.54 -2.40 -12.69
C ASP A 99 -13.37 -3.73 -11.92
N ILE A 100 -13.19 -3.68 -10.60
CA ILE A 100 -13.12 -4.89 -9.75
C ILE A 100 -14.41 -5.71 -9.88
N CYS A 101 -15.57 -5.07 -9.74
CA CYS A 101 -16.86 -5.74 -9.85
C CYS A 101 -17.05 -6.37 -11.23
N GLN A 102 -16.67 -5.68 -12.30
CA GLN A 102 -16.75 -6.20 -13.67
C GLN A 102 -15.85 -7.42 -13.88
N ARG A 103 -14.66 -7.47 -13.26
CA ARG A 103 -13.71 -8.60 -13.39
C ARG A 103 -14.12 -9.84 -12.58
N LEU A 104 -15.03 -9.71 -11.62
CA LEU A 104 -15.49 -10.79 -10.76
C LEU A 104 -16.84 -11.40 -11.18
N GLN A 105 -17.51 -10.81 -12.17
CA GLN A 105 -18.68 -11.38 -12.84
C GLN A 105 -18.30 -12.56 -13.72
#